data_AF-A0A315BP72-F1
#
_entry.id   AF-A0A315BP72-F1
#
_cell.length_a   1.000
_cell.length_b   1.000
_cell.length_c   1.000
_cell.angle_alpha   90.00
_cell.angle_beta   90.00
_cell.angle_gamma   90.00
#
_symmetry.space_group_name_H-M   'P 1'
#
loop_
_entity.id
_entity.type
_entity.pdbx_description
1 polymer ?
#
loop_
_entity_poly.entity_id
_entity_poly.type
_entity_poly.pdbx_seq_one_letter_code
_entity_poly.pdbx_strand_id
1 'polypeptide(L)'
;MSNFDPAALAQFTGTERYYRIAPKFLITDGVKYLAENVGCYWLLDAAISHLVQLGTADWFVLVRLVVQSDAAVLTLEDGNGRVHRKQAIPYTDFPAPQQVLYACWDGEHWVLMLTGEY
;
A
#
# COMPACT_ATOMS: atom_id res chain seq x y z
N MET A 1 -8.48 20.62 6.10
CA MET A 1 -7.58 19.47 6.30
C MET A 1 -8.45 18.31 6.75
N SER A 2 -8.52 17.25 5.97
CA SER A 2 -9.19 16.02 6.40
C SER A 2 -8.54 15.57 7.70
N ASN A 3 -9.32 15.43 8.76
CA ASN A 3 -8.83 15.00 10.07
C ASN A 3 -8.60 13.49 10.01
N PHE A 4 -7.56 13.07 9.27
CA PHE A 4 -7.20 11.66 9.14
C PHE A 4 -6.72 11.15 10.50
N ASP A 5 -7.44 10.19 11.05
CA ASP A 5 -7.03 9.47 12.26
C ASP A 5 -6.46 8.10 11.84
N PRO A 6 -5.14 7.88 11.95
CA PRO A 6 -4.53 6.59 11.66
C PRO A 6 -5.13 5.44 12.47
N ALA A 7 -5.68 5.71 13.67
CA ALA A 7 -6.31 4.69 14.50
C ALA A 7 -7.59 4.12 13.89
N ALA A 8 -8.26 4.86 12.99
CA ALA A 8 -9.41 4.36 12.24
C ALA A 8 -9.05 3.16 11.36
N LEU A 9 -7.79 3.08 10.88
CA LEU A 9 -7.31 1.95 10.08
C LEU A 9 -7.22 0.65 10.88
N ALA A 10 -7.10 0.71 12.21
CA ALA A 10 -7.02 -0.48 13.06
C ALA A 10 -8.37 -1.21 13.19
N GLN A 11 -9.49 -0.60 12.77
CA GLN A 11 -10.80 -1.23 12.79
C GLN A 11 -11.02 -2.18 11.61
N PHE A 12 -10.16 -2.14 10.59
CA PHE A 12 -10.22 -3.04 9.45
C PHE A 12 -9.46 -4.33 9.79
N THR A 13 -10.22 -5.38 10.16
CA THR A 13 -9.69 -6.70 10.54
C THR A 13 -10.04 -7.80 9.54
N GLY A 14 -10.30 -7.42 8.30
CA GLY A 14 -10.79 -8.28 7.22
C GLY A 14 -11.44 -7.44 6.14
N THR A 15 -11.76 -8.06 5.01
CA THR A 15 -12.41 -7.40 3.88
C THR A 15 -13.70 -8.12 3.50
N GLU A 16 -14.76 -7.36 3.28
CA GLU A 16 -16.02 -7.86 2.74
C GLU A 16 -15.99 -7.83 1.21
N ARG A 17 -15.26 -6.88 0.63
CA ARG A 17 -15.21 -6.67 -0.81
C ARG A 17 -13.83 -6.29 -1.32
N TYR A 18 -13.46 -6.93 -2.43
CA TYR A 18 -12.33 -6.50 -3.24
C TYR A 18 -12.74 -5.49 -4.31
N TYR A 19 -11.90 -4.46 -4.48
CA TYR A 19 -12.07 -3.42 -5.49
C TYR A 19 -10.95 -3.49 -6.52
N ARG A 20 -11.31 -3.61 -7.80
CA ARG A 20 -10.33 -3.64 -8.89
C ARG A 20 -9.87 -2.22 -9.22
N ILE A 21 -8.56 -1.98 -9.15
CA ILE A 21 -7.94 -0.70 -9.51
C ILE A 21 -7.07 -0.78 -10.76
N ALA A 22 -6.62 -1.98 -11.13
CA ALA A 22 -5.98 -2.25 -12.42
C ALA A 22 -6.25 -3.70 -12.84
N PRO A 23 -5.95 -4.12 -14.09
CA PRO A 23 -6.37 -5.43 -14.63
C PRO A 23 -5.99 -6.64 -13.76
N LYS A 24 -4.85 -6.60 -13.05
CA LYS A 24 -4.40 -7.67 -12.14
C LYS A 24 -4.28 -7.21 -10.68
N PHE A 25 -4.92 -6.09 -10.31
CA PHE A 25 -4.74 -5.49 -8.99
C PHE A 25 -6.08 -5.20 -8.31
N LEU A 26 -6.22 -5.75 -7.12
CA LEU A 26 -7.34 -5.59 -6.22
C LEU A 26 -6.87 -4.87 -4.95
N ILE A 27 -7.79 -4.16 -4.30
CA ILE A 27 -7.60 -3.58 -2.98
C ILE A 27 -8.74 -3.96 -2.04
N THR A 28 -8.45 -4.03 -0.75
CA THR A 28 -9.44 -4.27 0.31
C THR A 28 -10.20 -3.00 0.70
N ASP A 29 -11.24 -3.18 1.50
CA ASP A 29 -12.04 -2.09 2.07
C ASP A 29 -11.18 -1.06 2.81
N GLY A 30 -10.24 -1.52 3.64
CA GLY A 30 -9.35 -0.64 4.40
C GLY A 30 -8.42 0.19 3.53
N VAL A 31 -7.84 -0.41 2.48
CA VAL A 31 -6.98 0.32 1.53
C VAL A 31 -7.78 1.31 0.70
N LYS A 32 -8.99 0.94 0.28
CA LYS A 32 -9.89 1.87 -0.41
C LYS A 32 -10.25 3.05 0.49
N TYR A 33 -10.62 2.78 1.74
CA TYR A 33 -10.93 3.81 2.73
C TYR A 33 -9.74 4.77 2.92
N LEU A 34 -8.53 4.23 3.10
CA LEU A 34 -7.30 5.02 3.20
C LEU A 34 -7.13 5.92 1.97
N ALA A 35 -7.19 5.34 0.77
CA ALA A 35 -6.98 6.08 -0.48
C ALA A 35 -8.00 7.21 -0.70
N GLU A 36 -9.28 6.97 -0.38
CA GLU A 36 -10.35 7.97 -0.52
C GLU A 36 -10.28 9.08 0.53
N ASN A 37 -10.01 8.74 1.79
CA ASN A 37 -10.00 9.73 2.89
C ASN A 37 -8.73 10.58 2.91
N VAL A 38 -7.60 10.00 2.51
CA VAL A 38 -6.31 10.69 2.47
C VAL A 38 -6.03 11.30 1.08
N GLY A 39 -6.67 10.80 0.03
CA GLY A 39 -6.36 11.20 -1.35
C GLY A 39 -5.06 10.59 -1.88
N CYS A 40 -4.63 9.45 -1.33
CA CYS A 40 -3.33 8.84 -1.64
C CYS A 40 -3.38 7.72 -2.70
N TYR A 41 -4.21 7.85 -3.74
CA TYR A 41 -4.20 6.88 -4.85
C TYR A 41 -2.82 6.77 -5.53
N TRP A 42 -2.05 7.86 -5.52
CA TRP A 42 -0.67 7.87 -6.01
C TRP A 42 0.23 6.83 -5.32
N LEU A 43 -0.04 6.48 -4.05
CA LEU A 43 0.70 5.45 -3.33
C LEU A 43 0.43 4.08 -3.92
N LEU A 44 -0.84 3.80 -4.28
CA LEU A 44 -1.26 2.56 -4.91
C LEU A 44 -0.65 2.45 -6.32
N ASP A 45 -0.70 3.53 -7.10
CA ASP A 45 -0.10 3.57 -8.44
C ASP A 45 1.41 3.31 -8.40
N ALA A 46 2.12 3.95 -7.45
CA ALA A 46 3.55 3.73 -7.26
C ALA A 46 3.85 2.27 -6.84
N ALA A 47 3.09 1.72 -5.90
CA ALA A 47 3.24 0.32 -5.47
C ALA A 47 2.99 -0.66 -6.63
N ILE A 48 1.91 -0.48 -7.38
CA ILE A 48 1.55 -1.30 -8.55
C ILE A 48 2.67 -1.28 -9.59
N SER A 49 3.21 -0.11 -9.91
CA SER A 49 4.29 0.04 -10.89
C SER A 49 5.51 -0.83 -10.54
N HIS A 50 5.86 -0.91 -9.25
CA HIS A 50 6.94 -1.79 -8.80
C HIS A 50 6.54 -3.27 -8.78
N LEU A 51 5.32 -3.61 -8.33
CA LEU A 51 4.83 -4.99 -8.32
C LEU A 51 4.79 -5.61 -9.72
N VAL A 52 4.39 -4.84 -10.73
CA VAL A 52 4.44 -5.28 -12.14
C VAL A 52 5.86 -5.65 -12.55
N GLN A 53 6.87 -4.91 -12.09
CA GLN A 53 8.28 -5.18 -12.41
C GLN A 53 8.90 -6.32 -11.59
N LEU A 54 8.38 -6.57 -10.38
CA LEU A 54 8.82 -7.69 -9.55
C LEU A 54 8.30 -9.03 -10.08
N GLY A 55 7.19 -9.03 -10.80
CA GLY A 55 6.54 -10.25 -11.27
C GLY A 55 5.76 -10.91 -10.13
N THR A 56 5.71 -12.24 -10.11
CA THR A 56 4.92 -13.03 -9.14
C THR A 56 5.73 -14.13 -8.47
N ALA A 57 7.07 -14.02 -8.51
CA ALA A 57 7.96 -15.00 -7.87
C ALA A 57 7.92 -14.89 -6.35
N ASP A 58 7.84 -13.67 -5.83
CA ASP A 58 7.53 -13.39 -4.44
C ASP A 58 6.01 -13.26 -4.34
N TRP A 59 5.37 -14.14 -3.58
CA TRP A 59 3.90 -14.14 -3.42
C TRP A 59 3.43 -13.11 -2.38
N PHE A 60 4.36 -12.58 -1.59
CA PHE A 60 4.13 -11.59 -0.55
C PHE A 60 5.15 -10.45 -0.67
N VAL A 61 4.66 -9.21 -0.62
CA VAL A 61 5.50 -8.01 -0.62
C VAL A 61 4.95 -7.01 0.39
N LEU A 62 5.80 -6.55 1.29
CA LEU A 62 5.53 -5.46 2.20
C LEU A 62 5.84 -4.13 1.51
N VAL A 63 4.83 -3.28 1.38
CA VAL A 63 4.94 -1.93 0.81
C VAL A 63 4.98 -0.93 1.97
N ARG A 64 6.12 -0.26 2.15
CA ARG A 64 6.35 0.71 3.24
C ARG A 64 6.57 2.10 2.68
N LEU A 65 5.71 3.03 3.05
CA LEU A 65 5.91 4.46 2.84
C LEU A 65 6.42 5.08 4.14
N VAL A 66 7.57 5.74 4.10
CA VAL A 66 8.09 6.55 5.22
C VAL A 66 8.15 8.01 4.79
N VAL A 67 7.46 8.88 5.52
CA VAL A 67 7.41 10.33 5.26
C VAL A 67 8.49 11.02 6.10
N GLN A 68 9.24 11.92 5.46
CA GLN A 68 10.28 12.75 6.05
C GLN A 68 10.02 14.20 5.63
N SER A 69 9.39 14.97 6.52
CA SER A 69 8.92 16.32 6.24
C SER A 69 7.92 16.34 5.08
N ASP A 70 8.28 16.94 3.94
CA ASP A 70 7.49 17.01 2.72
C ASP A 70 7.88 15.95 1.69
N ALA A 71 8.89 15.12 1.96
CA ALA A 71 9.32 14.04 1.09
C ALA A 71 8.94 12.67 1.65
N ALA A 72 9.01 11.63 0.82
CA ALA A 72 8.83 10.27 1.28
C ALA A 72 9.73 9.26 0.56
N VAL A 73 9.82 8.08 1.16
CA VAL A 73 10.52 6.93 0.60
C VAL A 73 9.56 5.75 0.59
N LEU A 74 9.26 5.24 -0.60
CA LEU A 74 8.51 4.02 -0.81
C LEU A 74 9.48 2.85 -0.94
N THR A 75 9.26 1.79 -0.17
CA THR A 75 10.10 0.58 -0.17
C THR A 75 9.22 -0.65 -0.36
N LEU A 76 9.62 -1.57 -1.22
CA LEU A 76 9.01 -2.89 -1.38
C LEU A 76 10.01 -3.94 -0.88
N GLU A 77 9.62 -4.70 0.14
CA GLU A 77 10.45 -5.69 0.83
C GLU A 77 9.72 -7.03 1.02
N ASP A 78 10.45 -8.13 1.24
CA ASP A 78 9.88 -9.48 1.43
C ASP A 78 9.28 -9.73 2.83
N GLY A 79 9.29 -8.72 3.70
CA GLY A 79 8.91 -8.83 5.10
C GLY A 79 10.00 -9.42 6.03
N ASN A 80 11.09 -9.94 5.48
CA ASN A 80 12.26 -10.48 6.21
C ASN A 80 13.48 -9.54 6.15
N GLY A 81 13.27 -8.29 5.74
CA GLY A 81 14.30 -7.25 5.67
C GLY A 81 15.06 -7.19 4.34
N ARG A 82 14.71 -8.03 3.35
CA ARG A 82 15.27 -7.90 2.00
C ARG A 82 14.46 -6.88 1.20
N VAL A 83 15.11 -5.77 0.86
CA VAL A 83 14.53 -4.75 -0.02
C VAL A 83 14.65 -5.18 -1.48
N HIS A 84 13.53 -5.23 -2.20
CA HIS A 84 13.51 -5.48 -3.63
C HIS A 84 13.58 -4.20 -4.45
N ARG A 85 12.87 -3.15 -4.01
CA ARG A 85 12.80 -1.85 -4.69
C ARG A 85 12.66 -0.71 -3.70
N LYS A 86 13.16 0.46 -4.10
CA LYS A 86 13.07 1.70 -3.34
C LYS A 86 12.83 2.86 -4.31
N GLN A 87 11.90 3.75 -3.98
CA GLN A 87 11.60 4.96 -4.74
C GLN A 87 11.60 6.16 -3.80
N ALA A 88 12.37 7.18 -4.15
CA ALA A 88 12.26 8.49 -3.51
C ALA A 88 11.06 9.25 -4.11
N ILE A 89 10.24 9.83 -3.24
CA ILE A 89 9.11 10.69 -3.55
C ILE A 89 9.51 12.10 -3.10
N PRO A 90 9.84 13.01 -4.04
CA PRO A 90 10.37 14.33 -3.68
C PRO A 90 9.37 15.22 -2.93
N TYR A 91 8.08 14.99 -3.14
CA TYR A 91 7.02 15.76 -2.48
C TYR A 91 5.80 14.87 -2.20
N THR A 92 5.24 14.98 -1.00
CA THR A 92 4.00 14.33 -0.57
C THR A 92 3.29 15.17 0.50
N ASP A 93 1.97 15.10 0.50
CA ASP A 93 1.09 15.64 1.53
C ASP A 93 0.51 14.54 2.43
N PHE A 94 1.11 13.33 2.41
CA PHE A 94 0.63 12.21 3.21
C PHE A 94 0.65 12.56 4.71
N PRO A 95 -0.49 12.45 5.43
CA PRO A 95 -0.68 13.07 6.73
C PRO A 95 -0.03 12.29 7.90
N ALA A 96 0.45 11.07 7.67
CA ALA A 96 1.04 10.23 8.69
C ALA A 96 2.54 10.00 8.43
N PRO A 97 3.36 9.79 9.48
CA PRO A 97 4.80 9.59 9.32
C PRO A 97 5.14 8.29 8.57
N GLN A 98 4.23 7.31 8.55
CA GLN A 98 4.41 6.04 7.87
C GLN A 98 3.07 5.42 7.50
N GLN A 99 3.05 4.65 6.40
CA GLN A 99 2.00 3.68 6.09
C GLN A 99 2.62 2.37 5.61
N VAL A 100 2.07 1.25 6.06
CA VAL A 100 2.43 -0.09 5.58
C VAL A 100 1.22 -0.75 4.96
N LEU A 101 1.40 -1.30 3.77
CA LEU A 101 0.44 -2.17 3.09
C LEU A 101 1.11 -3.51 2.82
N TYR A 102 0.31 -4.57 2.77
CA TYR A 102 0.75 -5.85 2.22
C TYR A 102 0.20 -6.01 0.81
N ALA A 103 1.01 -6.53 -0.08
CA ALA A 103 0.60 -6.98 -1.40
C ALA A 103 0.80 -8.48 -1.47
N CYS A 104 -0.25 -9.21 -1.83
CA CYS A 104 -0.22 -10.67 -1.90
C CYS A 104 -0.71 -11.14 -3.27
N TRP A 105 0.01 -12.09 -3.86
CA TRP A 105 -0.41 -12.75 -5.10
C TRP A 105 -1.31 -13.95 -4.76
N ASP A 106 -2.58 -13.91 -5.16
CA ASP A 106 -3.55 -14.98 -4.90
C ASP A 106 -3.54 -16.10 -5.97
N GLY A 107 -2.69 -15.98 -6.99
CA GLY A 107 -2.64 -16.86 -8.16
C GLY A 107 -3.14 -16.19 -9.45
N GLU A 108 -3.99 -15.18 -9.34
CA GLU A 108 -4.60 -14.45 -10.46
C GLU A 108 -4.41 -12.93 -10.37
N HIS A 109 -4.45 -12.39 -9.15
CA HIS A 109 -4.39 -10.98 -8.82
C HIS A 109 -3.38 -10.70 -7.70
N TRP A 110 -2.80 -9.51 -7.77
CA TRP A 110 -2.17 -8.86 -6.63
C TRP A 110 -3.26 -8.17 -5.81
N VAL A 111 -3.33 -8.50 -4.52
CA VAL A 111 -4.27 -7.88 -3.57
C VAL A 111 -3.48 -7.00 -2.62
N LEU A 112 -3.72 -5.69 -2.65
CA LEU A 112 -3.15 -4.76 -1.68
C LEU A 112 -4.12 -4.59 -0.50
N MET A 113 -3.62 -4.74 0.71
CA MET A 113 -4.41 -4.72 1.95
C MET A 113 -3.71 -4.00 3.09
N LEU A 114 -4.48 -3.53 4.07
CA LEU A 114 -3.91 -3.07 5.33
C LEU A 114 -3.32 -4.27 6.09
N THR A 115 -2.36 -4.00 6.97
CA THR A 115 -1.73 -5.06 7.78
C THR A 115 -2.70 -5.80 8.70
N GLY A 116 -3.79 -5.16 9.12
CA GLY A 116 -4.85 -5.79 9.92
C GLY A 116 -5.82 -6.66 9.12
N GLU A 117 -5.79 -6.58 7.79
CA GLU A 117 -6.69 -7.33 6.88
C GLU A 117 -6.03 -8.58 6.28
N TYR A 118 -4.78 -8.87 6.64
CA TYR A 118 -4.02 -10.07 6.23
C TYR A 118 -4.08 -11.15 7.30
#